data_AF-A0A9P5NES4-F1
#
_entry.id   AF-A0A9P5NES4-F1
#
_cell.length_a   1.000
_cell.length_b   1.000
_cell.length_c   1.000
_cell.angle_alpha   90.00
_cell.angle_beta   90.00
_cell.angle_gamma   90.00
#
_symmetry.space_group_name_H-M   'P 1'
#
loop_
_entity.id
_entity.type
_entity.pdbx_description
1 polymer ?
#
loop_
_entity_poly.entity_id
_entity_poly.type
_entity_poly.pdbx_seq_one_letter_code
_entity_poly.pdbx_strand_id
1 'polypeptide(L)'
;MVDDQLIESISDLMCGTYHVYTGKGDQTAIMSWWPRASIWNGSSLNVDAWTEECEEWFIRRRNAILLGDAVPLNSHQWRNQMQFNRQSPKLMAKMNVAVVSYLESSQADFLME
;
A
#
# COMPACT_ATOMS: atom_id res chain seq x y z
N MET A 1 -18.97 -17.91 -1.71
CA MET A 1 -17.86 -17.25 -2.44
C MET A 1 -16.75 -17.06 -1.42
N VAL A 2 -15.78 -17.97 -1.41
CA VAL A 2 -14.72 -18.09 -0.39
C VAL A 2 -13.46 -18.41 -1.16
N ASP A 3 -12.75 -17.42 -1.71
CA ASP A 3 -11.46 -17.69 -2.38
C ASP A 3 -10.52 -16.49 -2.65
N ASP A 4 -10.49 -15.41 -1.85
CA ASP A 4 -9.55 -14.29 -2.14
C ASP A 4 -9.01 -13.57 -0.88
N GLN A 5 -8.94 -14.26 0.26
CA GLN A 5 -8.23 -13.69 1.41
C GLN A 5 -6.80 -14.19 1.41
N LEU A 6 -5.87 -13.34 0.94
CA LEU A 6 -4.45 -13.57 1.14
C LEU A 6 -4.20 -13.71 2.64
N ILE A 7 -3.85 -14.92 3.06
CA ILE A 7 -3.55 -15.21 4.47
C ILE A 7 -2.42 -14.27 4.89
N GLU A 8 -2.55 -13.64 6.04
CA GLU A 8 -1.60 -12.63 6.55
C GLU A 8 -0.15 -13.14 6.51
N SER A 9 0.05 -14.43 6.77
CA SER A 9 1.35 -15.10 6.66
C SER A 9 1.97 -15.09 5.25
N ILE A 10 1.15 -15.24 4.21
CA ILE A 10 1.62 -15.15 2.81
C ILE A 10 1.95 -13.71 2.46
N SER A 11 1.14 -12.75 2.92
CA SER A 11 1.43 -11.32 2.77
C SER A 11 2.78 -10.96 3.39
N ASP A 12 3.03 -11.45 4.62
CA ASP A 12 4.30 -11.24 5.31
C ASP A 12 5.47 -11.94 4.62
N LEU A 13 5.27 -13.14 4.10
CA LEU A 13 6.29 -13.85 3.32
C LEU A 13 6.65 -13.07 2.05
N MET A 14 5.65 -12.61 1.29
CA MET A 14 5.84 -11.84 0.06
C MET A 14 6.52 -10.49 0.34
N CYS A 15 6.21 -9.85 1.47
CA CYS A 15 6.82 -8.60 1.87
C CYS A 15 8.24 -8.75 2.46
N GLY A 16 8.70 -9.98 2.68
CA GLY A 16 9.96 -10.27 3.38
C GLY A 16 9.93 -9.69 4.79
N THR A 17 8.87 -9.97 5.54
CA THR A 17 8.67 -9.49 6.91
C THR A 17 9.52 -10.29 7.91
N TYR A 18 10.14 -9.59 8.86
CA TYR A 18 10.90 -10.12 9.99
C TYR A 18 10.38 -9.54 11.30
N HIS A 19 10.33 -10.37 12.35
CA HIS A 19 10.09 -9.95 13.72
C HIS A 19 11.43 -9.75 14.42
N VAL A 20 11.73 -8.51 14.77
CA VAL A 20 13.00 -8.11 15.40
C VAL A 20 12.74 -7.79 16.87
N TYR A 21 13.46 -8.43 17.77
CA TYR A 21 13.38 -8.14 19.20
C TYR A 21 13.95 -6.75 19.50
N THR A 22 13.21 -5.91 20.22
CA THR A 22 13.60 -4.50 20.46
C THR A 22 14.42 -4.30 21.73
N GLY A 23 14.68 -5.36 22.51
CA GLY A 23 15.43 -5.26 23.76
C GLY A 23 14.62 -4.73 24.95
N LYS A 24 13.31 -4.47 24.80
CA LYS A 24 12.44 -3.95 25.85
C LYS A 24 11.29 -4.90 26.16
N GLY A 25 11.48 -5.75 27.18
CA GLY A 25 10.49 -6.78 27.54
C GLY A 25 10.13 -7.64 26.34
N ASP A 26 8.88 -8.05 26.17
CA ASP A 26 8.45 -8.88 25.04
C ASP A 26 8.13 -8.09 23.75
N GLN A 27 8.55 -6.82 23.66
CA GLN A 27 8.26 -6.01 22.49
C GLN A 27 9.07 -6.48 21.26
N THR A 28 8.37 -6.74 20.17
CA THR A 28 8.95 -7.01 18.85
C THR A 28 8.57 -5.91 17.86
N ALA A 29 9.49 -5.57 16.98
CA ALA A 29 9.26 -4.68 15.85
C ALA A 29 9.11 -5.52 14.57
N ILE A 30 8.06 -5.22 13.81
CA ILE A 30 7.82 -5.83 12.50
C ILE A 30 8.54 -4.99 11.44
N MET A 31 9.54 -5.56 10.79
CA MET A 31 10.33 -4.95 9.74
C MET A 31 10.07 -5.68 8.41
N SER A 32 10.02 -5.00 7.27
CA SER A 32 9.81 -5.65 5.96
C SER A 32 10.61 -5.00 4.85
N TRP A 33 10.98 -5.76 3.82
CA TRP A 33 11.69 -5.27 2.64
C TRP A 33 10.79 -4.49 1.68
N TRP A 34 9.52 -4.89 1.61
CA TRP A 34 8.46 -4.23 0.85
C TRP A 34 7.32 -3.76 1.77
N PRO A 35 6.57 -2.71 1.39
CA PRO A 35 5.46 -2.22 2.20
C PRO A 35 4.32 -3.24 2.20
N ARG A 36 3.77 -3.52 3.39
CA ARG A 36 2.56 -4.34 3.51
C ARG A 36 1.34 -3.60 2.92
N ALA A 37 0.32 -4.36 2.51
CA ALA A 37 -0.89 -3.84 1.89
C ALA A 37 -1.54 -2.68 2.69
N SER A 38 -1.58 -2.78 4.02
CA SER A 38 -2.13 -1.71 4.88
C SER A 38 -1.36 -0.39 4.81
N ILE A 39 -0.06 -0.44 4.52
CA ILE A 39 0.77 0.76 4.33
C ILE A 39 0.63 1.28 2.90
N TRP A 40 0.61 0.38 1.91
CA TRP A 40 0.39 0.72 0.51
C TRP A 40 -0.93 1.46 0.31
N ASN A 41 -2.03 0.94 0.87
CA ASN A 41 -3.36 1.51 0.71
C ASN A 41 -3.49 2.94 1.23
N GLY A 42 -2.70 3.31 2.25
CA GLY A 42 -2.66 4.66 2.80
C GLY A 42 -1.64 5.60 2.14
N SER A 43 -0.88 5.10 1.16
CA SER A 43 0.15 5.88 0.47
C SER A 43 -0.43 6.76 -0.63
N SER A 44 0.37 7.74 -1.08
CA SER A 44 0.00 8.57 -2.24
C SER A 44 0.09 7.84 -3.57
N LEU A 45 0.67 6.63 -3.59
CA LEU A 45 0.82 5.80 -4.78
C LEU A 45 -0.39 4.87 -5.01
N ASN A 46 -1.30 4.77 -4.03
CA ASN A 46 -2.52 3.99 -4.19
C ASN A 46 -3.59 4.80 -4.93
N VAL A 47 -3.49 4.83 -6.26
CA VAL A 47 -4.39 5.57 -7.16
C VAL A 47 -5.19 4.66 -8.10
N ASP A 48 -5.54 3.46 -7.64
CA ASP A 48 -6.30 2.41 -8.35
C ASP A 48 -5.67 1.91 -9.68
N ALA A 49 -4.47 2.39 -10.00
CA ALA A 49 -3.67 1.95 -11.13
C ALA A 49 -2.18 1.98 -10.77
N TRP A 50 -1.39 1.15 -11.46
CA TRP A 50 0.07 1.23 -11.39
C TRP A 50 0.55 2.36 -12.29
N THR A 51 0.86 3.52 -11.70
CA THR A 51 1.33 4.70 -12.41
C THR A 51 2.83 4.68 -12.63
N GLU A 52 3.33 5.59 -13.48
CA GLU A 52 4.77 5.80 -13.67
C GLU A 52 5.49 6.10 -12.35
N GLU A 53 4.88 6.88 -11.46
CA GLU A 53 5.42 7.16 -10.11
C GLU A 53 5.55 5.88 -9.26
N CYS A 54 4.62 4.91 -9.41
CA CYS A 54 4.72 3.61 -8.74
C CYS A 54 5.92 2.81 -9.26
N GLU A 55 6.10 2.78 -10.57
CA GLU A 55 7.21 2.07 -11.23
C GLU A 55 8.56 2.68 -10.86
N GLU A 56 8.70 4.00 -10.93
CA GLU A 56 9.92 4.72 -10.53
C GLU A 56 10.29 4.44 -9.08
N TRP A 57 9.30 4.48 -8.18
CA TRP A 57 9.51 4.15 -6.77
C TRP A 57 9.99 2.70 -6.60
N PHE A 58 9.35 1.75 -7.27
CA PHE A 58 9.67 0.33 -7.18
C PHE A 58 11.08 0.04 -7.69
N ILE A 59 11.44 0.55 -8.87
CA ILE A 59 12.77 0.40 -9.46
C ILE A 59 13.83 1.01 -8.54
N ARG A 60 13.60 2.23 -8.03
CA ARG A 60 14.54 2.90 -7.12
C ARG A 60 14.77 2.10 -5.85
N ARG A 61 13.70 1.58 -5.23
CA ARG A 61 13.78 0.76 -4.02
C ARG A 61 14.51 -0.56 -4.30
N ARG A 62 14.16 -1.25 -5.40
CA ARG A 62 14.80 -2.50 -5.83
C ARG A 62 16.30 -2.31 -6.03
N ASN A 63 16.70 -1.25 -6.72
CA ASN A 63 18.12 -0.96 -6.97
C ASN A 63 18.88 -0.69 -5.68
N ALA A 64 18.30 0.08 -4.74
CA ALA A 64 18.91 0.30 -3.43
C ALA A 64 19.11 -1.02 -2.66
N ILE A 65 18.16 -1.97 -2.75
CA ILE A 65 18.30 -3.29 -2.13
C ILE A 65 19.44 -4.08 -2.77
N LEU A 66 19.52 -4.09 -4.10
CA LEU A 66 20.57 -4.81 -4.83
C LEU A 66 21.97 -4.21 -4.61
N LEU A 67 22.07 -2.90 -4.40
CA LEU A 67 23.32 -2.21 -4.09
C LEU A 67 23.72 -2.32 -2.61
N GLY A 68 22.84 -2.81 -1.73
CA GLY A 68 23.07 -2.89 -0.29
C GLY A 68 22.84 -1.57 0.46
N ASP A 69 22.32 -0.54 -0.19
CA ASP A 69 22.03 0.79 0.38
C ASP A 69 20.70 0.85 1.14
N ALA A 70 19.98 -0.27 1.20
CA ALA A 70 18.64 -0.38 1.72
C ALA A 70 18.55 -1.43 2.84
N VAL A 71 17.71 -1.14 3.82
CA VAL A 71 17.37 -2.06 4.92
C VAL A 71 15.85 -2.31 4.98
N PRO A 72 15.41 -3.39 5.65
CA PRO A 72 14.01 -3.56 6.03
C PRO A 72 13.52 -2.38 6.87
N LEU A 73 12.28 -1.95 6.65
CA LEU A 73 11.69 -0.81 7.33
C LEU A 73 10.50 -1.26 8.19
N ASN A 74 10.27 -0.57 9.30
CA ASN A 74 9.06 -0.74 10.10
C ASN A 74 7.88 0.05 9.52
N SER A 75 6.69 -0.21 10.06
CA SER A 75 5.43 0.44 9.65
C SER A 75 5.48 1.98 9.69
N HIS A 76 6.24 2.60 10.60
CA HIS A 76 6.34 4.05 10.69
C HIS A 76 7.28 4.61 9.61
N GLN A 77 8.43 3.98 9.41
CA GLN A 77 9.39 4.34 8.36
C GLN A 77 8.77 4.22 6.97
N TRP A 78 8.00 3.15 6.71
CA TRP A 78 7.28 3.02 5.44
C TRP A 78 6.29 4.15 5.20
N ARG A 79 5.46 4.51 6.20
CA ARG A 79 4.52 5.62 6.07
C ARG A 79 5.20 6.95 5.76
N ASN A 80 6.41 7.18 6.28
CA ASN A 80 7.16 8.39 5.98
C ASN A 80 7.79 8.34 4.58
N GLN A 81 8.32 7.17 4.18
CA GLN A 81 8.96 7.00 2.87
C GLN A 81 7.96 7.05 1.71
N MET A 82 6.71 6.66 1.94
CA MET A 82 5.66 6.55 0.91
C MET A 82 4.75 7.78 0.81
N GLN A 83 5.12 8.91 1.42
CA GLN A 83 4.44 10.20 1.28
C GLN A 83 5.10 11.02 0.17
N PHE A 84 4.88 10.65 -1.09
CA PHE A 84 5.40 11.39 -2.25
C PHE A 84 4.61 12.68 -2.47
N ASN A 85 3.30 12.55 -2.62
CA ASN A 85 2.39 13.67 -2.86
C ASN A 85 1.22 13.65 -1.87
N ARG A 86 1.17 14.64 -0.97
CA ARG A 86 0.13 14.76 0.06
C ARG A 86 -1.26 15.07 -0.51
N GLN A 87 -1.37 15.44 -1.79
CA GLN A 87 -2.63 15.73 -2.46
C GLN A 87 -3.27 14.49 -3.09
N SER A 88 -2.49 13.49 -3.51
CA SER A 88 -3.01 12.29 -4.19
C SER A 88 -4.07 11.53 -3.37
N PRO A 89 -3.89 11.27 -2.05
CA PRO A 89 -4.92 10.60 -1.26
C PRO A 89 -6.23 11.39 -1.17
N LYS A 90 -6.15 12.73 -1.16
CA LYS A 90 -7.33 13.61 -1.14
C LYS A 90 -8.06 13.59 -2.48
N LEU A 91 -7.32 13.54 -3.58
CA LEU A 91 -7.89 13.42 -4.91
C LEU A 91 -8.62 12.08 -5.08
N MET A 92 -7.99 10.97 -4.70
CA MET A 92 -8.60 9.65 -4.78
C MET A 92 -9.87 9.53 -3.94
N ALA A 93 -9.87 10.08 -2.71
CA ALA A 93 -11.07 10.10 -1.89
C ALA A 93 -12.24 10.83 -2.58
N LYS A 94 -11.97 11.98 -3.22
CA LYS A 94 -12.99 12.71 -3.98
C LYS A 94 -13.44 11.96 -5.23
N MET A 95 -12.49 11.34 -5.94
CA MET A 95 -12.75 10.56 -7.14
C MET A 95 -13.65 9.36 -6.82
N ASN A 96 -13.36 8.63 -5.74
CA ASN A 96 -14.18 7.50 -5.30
C ASN A 96 -15.61 7.91 -4.97
N VAL A 97 -15.81 9.05 -4.30
CA VAL A 97 -17.16 9.58 -4.03
C VAL A 97 -17.90 9.92 -5.33
N ALA A 98 -17.22 10.56 -6.28
CA ALA A 98 -17.81 10.90 -7.57
C ALA A 98 -18.17 9.66 -8.40
N VAL A 99 -17.30 8.65 -8.42
CA VAL A 99 -17.54 7.38 -9.10
C VAL A 99 -18.72 6.64 -8.50
N VAL A 100 -18.81 6.53 -7.18
CA VAL A 100 -19.95 5.88 -6.51
C VAL A 100 -21.25 6.60 -6.87
N SER A 101 -21.28 7.92 -6.78
CA SER A 101 -22.47 8.71 -7.14
C SER A 101 -22.88 8.51 -8.60
N TYR A 102 -21.93 8.45 -9.54
CA TYR A 102 -22.20 8.20 -10.95
C TYR A 102 -22.75 6.78 -11.17
N LEU A 103 -22.17 5.77 -10.54
CA LEU A 103 -22.63 4.39 -10.67
C LEU A 103 -24.05 4.22 -10.11
N GLU A 104 -24.36 4.84 -8.97
CA GLU A 104 -25.69 4.81 -8.37
C GLU A 104 -26.74 5.49 -9.26
N SER A 105 -26.40 6.63 -9.88
CA SER A 105 -27.30 7.33 -10.80
C SER A 105 -27.47 6.58 -12.13
N SER A 106 -26.39 6.04 -12.70
CA SER A 106 -26.43 5.21 -13.90
C SER A 106 -27.18 3.89 -13.69
N GLN A 107 -27.12 3.30 -12.50
CA GLN A 107 -27.85 2.08 -12.17
C GLN A 107 -29.35 2.35 -11.96
N ALA A 108 -29.71 3.55 -11.49
CA ALA A 108 -31.11 3.98 -11.43
C ALA A 108 -31.71 4.20 -12.83
N ASP A 109 -30.93 4.72 -13.77
CA ASP A 109 -31.36 4.88 -15.17
C ASP A 109 -31.59 3.52 -15.86
N PHE A 110 -30.76 2.52 -15.56
CA PHE A 110 -30.90 1.15 -16.11
C PHE A 110 -32.12 0.37 -15.57
N LEU A 111 -32.68 0.77 -14.42
CA LEU A 111 -33.87 0.15 -13.82
C LEU A 111 -35.18 0.88 -14.16
N MET A 112 -35.10 1.99 -14.91
CA MET A 112 -36.26 2.79 -15.36
C MET A 112 -36.61 2.58 -16.85
N GLU A 113 -35.91 1.69 -17.55
CA GLU A 113 -36.23 1.17 -18.90
C GLU A 113 -36.86 -0.23 -18.83
#